data_AF-A0A7X9D057-F1
#
_entry.id   AF-A0A7X9D057-F1
#
_cell.length_a   1.000
_cell.length_b   1.000
_cell.length_c   1.000
_cell.angle_alpha   90.00
_cell.angle_beta   90.00
_cell.angle_gamma   90.00
#
_symmetry.space_group_name_H-M   'P 1'
#
loop_
_entity.id
_entity.type
_entity.pdbx_description
1 polymer ?
#
loop_
_entity_poly.entity_id
_entity_poly.type
_entity_poly.pdbx_seq_one_letter_code
_entity_poly.pdbx_strand_id
1 'polypeptide(L)'
;RPTYTFNETSQETVPQAIMAFLESKNFEDAIRNAISIGGDSDTLAAITGSIAQAYYGIPEDIREQALTYLDETLLKILLDFEWIYQEG
;
A
#
# COMPACT_ATOMS: atom_id res chain seq x y z
N ARG A 1 7.30 37.02 10.61
CA ARG A 1 6.02 36.60 11.21
C ARG A 1 6.26 35.24 11.88
N PRO A 2 6.15 35.14 13.21
CA PRO A 2 6.51 33.94 13.97
C PRO A 2 5.24 33.15 14.32
N THR A 3 4.79 32.25 13.45
CA THR A 3 3.70 31.28 13.74
C THR A 3 3.73 30.15 12.70
N TYR A 4 4.80 29.35 12.67
CA TYR A 4 4.72 28.04 12.04
C TYR A 4 4.97 27.00 13.13
N THR A 5 3.91 26.25 13.42
CA THR A 5 3.81 25.25 14.47
C THR A 5 3.38 23.97 13.74
N PHE A 6 4.19 22.92 13.87
CA PHE A 6 4.08 21.54 13.34
C PHE A 6 2.77 21.12 12.62
N ASN A 7 2.85 20.49 11.43
CA ASN A 7 1.68 19.83 10.82
C ASN A 7 2.07 18.55 10.07
N GLU A 8 1.39 17.44 10.35
CA GLU A 8 1.69 16.10 9.84
C GLU A 8 1.56 15.99 8.32
N THR A 9 2.58 15.44 7.70
CA THR A 9 2.88 15.27 6.26
C THR A 9 1.89 14.36 5.47
N SER A 10 0.79 13.92 6.08
CA SER A 10 -0.18 12.97 5.47
C SER A 10 -1.19 13.60 4.51
N GLN A 11 -1.39 14.93 4.56
CA GLN A 11 -2.39 15.61 3.72
C GLN A 11 -2.06 15.58 2.22
N GLU A 12 -0.79 15.45 1.87
CA GLU A 12 -0.37 15.37 0.46
C GLU A 12 -0.30 13.90 -0.02
N THR A 13 0.08 12.97 0.86
CA THR A 13 0.29 11.56 0.53
C THR A 13 -1.01 10.79 0.29
N VAL A 14 -2.04 11.00 1.11
CA VAL A 14 -3.31 10.24 1.00
C VAL A 14 -4.05 10.55 -0.30
N PRO A 15 -4.27 11.82 -0.71
CA PRO A 15 -4.93 12.11 -1.98
C PRO A 15 -4.16 11.58 -3.20
N GLN A 16 -2.83 11.60 -3.16
CA GLN A 16 -1.99 11.08 -4.24
C GLN A 16 -2.06 9.55 -4.34
N ALA A 17 -2.04 8.84 -3.20
CA ALA A 17 -2.21 7.39 -3.17
C ALA A 17 -3.59 6.96 -3.72
N ILE A 18 -4.65 7.69 -3.35
CA ILE A 18 -6.00 7.45 -3.89
C ILE A 18 -6.03 7.71 -5.40
N MET A 19 -5.40 8.79 -5.88
CA MET A 19 -5.34 9.09 -7.31
C MET A 19 -4.58 7.99 -8.08
N ALA A 20 -3.43 7.55 -7.58
CA ALA A 20 -2.63 6.48 -8.18
C ALA A 20 -3.44 5.19 -8.35
N PHE A 21 -4.28 4.85 -7.35
CA PHE A 21 -5.23 3.76 -7.43
C PHE A 21 -6.35 4.02 -8.45
N LEU A 22 -6.99 5.19 -8.43
CA LEU A 22 -8.11 5.51 -9.33
C LEU A 22 -7.71 5.52 -10.82
N GLU A 23 -6.45 5.84 -11.12
CA GLU A 23 -5.90 5.82 -12.49
C GLU A 23 -5.39 4.42 -12.92
N SER A 24 -5.34 3.46 -11.99
CA SER A 24 -4.82 2.13 -12.25
C SER A 24 -5.83 1.17 -12.88
N LYS A 25 -5.32 0.12 -13.52
CA LYS A 25 -6.14 -0.94 -14.15
C LYS A 25 -6.07 -2.28 -13.44
N ASN A 26 -5.06 -2.48 -12.61
CA ASN A 26 -4.82 -3.69 -11.82
C ASN A 26 -3.86 -3.36 -10.66
N PHE A 27 -3.64 -4.34 -9.79
CA PHE A 27 -2.78 -4.18 -8.61
C PHE A 27 -1.36 -3.71 -8.95
N GLU A 28 -0.69 -4.36 -9.91
CA GLU A 28 0.69 -4.03 -10.27
C GLU A 28 0.78 -2.60 -10.85
N ASP A 29 -0.18 -2.23 -11.70
CA ASP A 29 -0.29 -0.88 -12.27
C ASP A 29 -0.48 0.18 -11.18
N ALA A 30 -1.31 -0.10 -10.16
CA ALA A 30 -1.51 0.80 -9.03
C ALA A 30 -0.21 1.04 -8.24
N ILE A 31 0.54 -0.02 -7.96
CA ILE A 31 1.84 0.07 -7.27
C ILE A 31 2.87 0.82 -8.12
N ARG A 32 2.92 0.55 -9.43
CA ARG A 32 3.82 1.26 -10.37
C ARG A 32 3.50 2.76 -10.45
N ASN A 33 2.22 3.11 -10.46
CA ASN A 33 1.78 4.51 -10.42
C ASN A 33 2.23 5.19 -9.12
N ALA A 34 2.02 4.55 -7.97
CA ALA A 34 2.44 5.07 -6.67
C ALA A 34 3.95 5.31 -6.59
N ILE A 35 4.77 4.36 -7.08
CA ILE A 35 6.24 4.50 -7.13
C ILE A 35 6.64 5.63 -8.08
N SER A 36 5.96 5.79 -9.22
CA SER A 36 6.29 6.80 -10.24
C SER A 36 6.04 8.23 -9.77
N ILE A 37 5.17 8.44 -8.78
CA ILE A 37 4.94 9.76 -8.16
C ILE A 37 6.20 10.24 -7.38
N GLY A 38 7.02 9.32 -6.89
CA GLY A 38 8.24 9.62 -6.14
C GLY A 38 7.98 10.21 -4.74
N GLY A 39 9.06 10.64 -4.06
CA GLY A 39 8.97 11.17 -2.70
C GLY A 39 8.92 10.06 -1.64
N ASP A 40 7.86 10.04 -0.83
CA ASP A 40 7.60 9.00 0.16
C ASP A 40 6.84 7.82 -0.48
N SER A 41 7.52 7.19 -1.46
CA SER A 41 6.95 6.10 -2.25
C SER A 41 6.57 4.89 -1.39
N ASP A 42 7.25 4.66 -0.26
CA ASP A 42 6.94 3.56 0.65
C ASP A 42 5.55 3.77 1.29
N THR A 43 5.28 4.96 1.84
CA THR A 43 3.96 5.28 2.40
C THR A 43 2.88 5.35 1.32
N LEU A 44 3.19 5.92 0.15
CA LEU A 44 2.25 5.98 -0.98
C LEU A 44 1.87 4.58 -1.47
N ALA A 45 2.85 3.70 -1.68
CA ALA A 45 2.64 2.34 -2.15
C ALA A 45 1.92 1.48 -1.10
N ALA A 46 2.19 1.70 0.20
CA ALA A 46 1.46 1.01 1.26
C ALA A 46 -0.05 1.35 1.22
N ILE A 47 -0.41 2.63 1.16
CA ILE A 47 -1.81 3.07 1.10
C ILE A 47 -2.47 2.62 -0.21
N THR A 48 -1.81 2.87 -1.34
CA THR A 48 -2.32 2.50 -2.67
C THR A 48 -2.52 0.98 -2.76
N GLY A 49 -1.54 0.21 -2.29
CA GLY A 49 -1.55 -1.25 -2.27
C GLY A 49 -2.66 -1.83 -1.40
N SER A 50 -2.92 -1.28 -0.21
CA SER A 50 -4.04 -1.72 0.63
C SER A 50 -5.39 -1.53 -0.05
N ILE A 51 -5.60 -0.41 -0.75
CA ILE A 51 -6.84 -0.17 -1.52
C ILE A 51 -6.90 -1.11 -2.73
N ALA A 52 -5.79 -1.24 -3.46
CA ALA A 52 -5.71 -2.06 -4.67
C ALA A 52 -5.91 -3.54 -4.38
N GLN A 53 -5.34 -4.08 -3.29
CA GLN A 53 -5.58 -5.46 -2.85
C GLN A 53 -7.06 -5.70 -2.64
N ALA A 54 -7.74 -4.83 -1.88
CA ALA A 54 -9.16 -5.01 -1.56
C ALA A 54 -10.07 -4.94 -2.80
N TYR A 55 -9.65 -4.23 -3.85
CA TYR A 55 -10.45 -4.05 -5.06
C TYR A 55 -10.12 -5.03 -6.19
N TYR A 56 -8.84 -5.31 -6.44
CA TYR A 56 -8.36 -6.15 -7.54
C TYR A 56 -7.91 -7.55 -7.11
N GLY A 57 -7.59 -7.75 -5.83
CA GLY A 57 -6.75 -8.87 -5.39
C GLY A 57 -5.27 -8.65 -5.71
N ILE A 58 -4.41 -9.49 -5.13
CA ILE A 58 -2.96 -9.49 -5.40
C ILE A 58 -2.62 -10.65 -6.35
N PRO A 59 -1.86 -10.42 -7.44
CA PRO A 59 -1.32 -11.51 -8.27
C PRO A 59 -0.46 -12.47 -7.45
N GLU A 60 -0.64 -13.78 -7.64
CA GLU A 60 0.00 -14.80 -6.80
C GLU A 60 1.53 -14.72 -6.84
N ASP A 61 2.12 -14.43 -7.99
CA ASP A 61 3.57 -14.27 -8.15
C ASP A 61 4.13 -13.11 -7.31
N ILE A 62 3.40 -11.98 -7.28
CA ILE A 62 3.75 -10.83 -6.43
C ILE A 62 3.60 -11.19 -4.96
N ARG A 63 2.52 -11.90 -4.60
CA ARG A 63 2.25 -12.33 -3.22
C ARG A 63 3.33 -13.30 -2.73
N GLU A 64 3.61 -14.36 -3.47
CA GLU A 64 4.64 -15.35 -3.17
C GLU A 64 6.00 -14.67 -2.95
N GLN A 65 6.38 -13.73 -3.83
CA GLN A 65 7.62 -12.98 -3.68
C GLN A 65 7.60 -12.10 -2.42
N ALA A 66 6.50 -11.41 -2.14
CA ALA A 66 6.38 -10.55 -0.96
C ALA A 66 6.50 -11.33 0.36
N LEU A 67 5.94 -12.54 0.42
CA LEU A 67 6.04 -13.42 1.58
C LEU A 67 7.49 -13.82 1.89
N THR A 68 8.37 -13.90 0.89
CA THR A 68 9.80 -14.20 1.11
C THR A 68 10.57 -13.09 1.83
N TYR A 69 10.03 -11.86 1.87
CA TYR A 69 10.65 -10.74 2.56
C TYR A 69 10.25 -10.63 4.03
N LEU A 70 9.20 -11.34 4.46
CA LEU A 70 8.73 -11.31 5.83
C LEU A 70 9.51 -12.29 6.69
N ASP A 71 9.93 -11.85 7.88
CA ASP A 71 10.43 -12.78 8.89
C ASP A 71 9.31 -13.65 9.47
N GLU A 72 9.68 -14.67 10.25
CA GLU A 72 8.73 -15.61 10.85
C GLU A 72 7.65 -14.90 11.70
N THR A 73 7.98 -13.77 12.33
CA THR A 73 7.03 -13.04 13.19
C THR A 73 6.01 -12.30 12.34
N LEU A 74 6.46 -11.56 11.33
CA LEU A 74 5.57 -10.81 10.43
C LEU A 74 4.70 -11.75 9.60
N LEU A 75 5.27 -12.85 9.10
CA LEU A 75 4.53 -13.86 8.35
C LEU A 75 3.42 -14.47 9.21
N LYS A 76 3.69 -14.79 10.47
CA LYS A 76 2.69 -15.32 11.39
C LYS A 76 1.55 -14.32 11.62
N ILE A 77 1.87 -13.04 11.84
CA ILE A 77 0.86 -11.98 12.03
C ILE A 77 -0.04 -11.87 10.79
N LEU A 78 0.55 -11.91 9.58
CA LEU A 78 -0.19 -11.86 8.34
C LEU A 78 -1.15 -13.06 8.20
N LEU A 79 -0.66 -14.28 8.42
CA LEU A 79 -1.46 -15.50 8.31
C LEU A 79 -2.59 -15.54 9.36
N ASP A 80 -2.31 -15.11 10.60
CA ASP A 80 -3.32 -15.01 11.65
C ASP A 80 -4.41 -13.99 11.28
N PHE A 81 -4.03 -12.87 10.66
CA PHE A 81 -4.96 -11.86 10.16
C PHE A 81 -5.84 -12.42 9.02
N GLU A 82 -5.25 -13.00 7.99
CA GLU A 82 -5.97 -13.60 6.86
C GLU A 82 -6.90 -14.74 7.31
N TRP A 83 -6.47 -15.53 8.30
CA TRP A 83 -7.30 -16.60 8.88
C TRP A 83 -8.57 -16.07 9.55
N ILE A 84 -8.46 -14.96 10.28
CA ILE A 84 -9.60 -14.33 10.98
C ILE A 84 -10.56 -13.68 9.98
N TYR A 85 -10.01 -13.04 8.95
CA TYR A 85 -10.77 -12.18 8.04
C TYR A 85 -11.08 -12.80 6.69
N GLN A 86 -10.86 -14.12 6.51
CA GLN A 86 -11.05 -14.92 5.29
C GLN A 86 -11.53 -14.08 4.11
N GLU A 87 -10.60 -13.61 3.26
CA GLU A 87 -10.95 -13.00 1.99
C GLU A 87 -11.94 -13.96 1.28
N GLY A 88 -13.19 -13.53 1.16
CA GLY A 88 -14.32 -14.34 0.71
C GLY A 88 -14.26 -14.68 -0.78
#